data_AF-A0A914UQ20-F1
#
_entry.id   AF-A0A914UQ20-F1
#
_cell.length_a   1.000
_cell.length_b   1.000
_cell.length_c   1.000
_cell.angle_alpha   90.00
_cell.angle_beta   90.00
_cell.angle_gamma   90.00
#
_symmetry.space_group_name_H-M   'P 1'
#
loop_
_entity.id
_entity.type
_entity.pdbx_description
1 polymer ?
#
loop_
_entity_poly.entity_id
_entity_poly.type
_entity_poly.pdbx_seq_one_letter_code
_entity_poly.pdbx_strand_id
1 'polypeptide(L)'
;MATSNQRVLWACRHGERIDHIDANWRHTARAYDDPPLSDRGVIQAKETGERLKSEEIDFIFASPFERCVHTAQMIVDARDTPIAIFLEPGITEALMLCQNPPGWMSTQELKAKYPAVDETYEPICKELPPESATDMLACLPRIRDTLLNMVRKYKGNILIVSHAASIAASHGIFAEKRVWVNPGLLVVGNMSTSRTIWICRHGERVDNIDHGWGRSCRAWDDPPLSERGIAQAREVALRLKDEHIDHIISSPFERCVQTAQFIANDHSRPLHINLEHGICESLYLCQKPPGWLTSHELKTLYPNVNVEYEPMLKALAHDEPMGDDGCVPRVRETLTKLLKEYQGNILLVGHGSSIGALHEVLHKRWKYVGQCTLSKFVQVDDASERPVVDGVCVRGGVGRAPGDCCIAAMEPVWCCVALLQRCVFGNRIESPRPTADFSIHRILAPVGG
;
A
#
# COMPACT_ATOMS: atom_id res chain seq x y z
N MET A 1 -35.63 1.71 -3.52
CA MET A 1 -34.29 2.28 -3.69
C MET A 1 -33.51 1.99 -2.41
N ALA A 2 -32.70 0.92 -2.39
CA ALA A 2 -31.78 0.68 -1.28
C ALA A 2 -30.56 1.57 -1.52
N THR A 3 -30.44 2.67 -0.76
CA THR A 3 -29.21 3.45 -0.72
C THR A 3 -28.09 2.54 -0.27
N SER A 4 -26.99 2.43 -1.03
CA SER A 4 -25.87 1.58 -0.65
C SER A 4 -25.31 2.05 0.69
N ASN A 5 -25.55 1.27 1.75
CA ASN A 5 -25.19 1.55 3.14
C ASN A 5 -23.68 1.34 3.41
N GLN A 6 -22.81 1.69 2.46
CA GLN A 6 -21.37 1.50 2.57
C GLN A 6 -20.65 2.85 2.61
N ARG A 7 -19.76 2.98 3.58
CA ARG A 7 -18.77 4.05 3.65
C ARG A 7 -17.37 3.49 3.42
N VAL A 8 -16.42 4.37 3.15
CA VAL A 8 -15.00 4.03 3.06
C VAL A 8 -14.28 4.47 4.33
N LEU A 9 -13.55 3.54 4.93
CA LEU A 9 -12.57 3.81 5.97
C LEU A 9 -11.17 3.68 5.36
N TRP A 10 -10.42 4.78 5.34
CA TRP A 10 -9.01 4.76 5.02
C TRP A 10 -8.21 4.64 6.31
N ALA A 11 -7.24 3.73 6.37
CA ALA A 11 -6.33 3.59 7.50
C ALA A 11 -4.90 3.77 6.99
N CYS A 12 -4.23 4.84 7.42
CA CYS A 12 -2.89 5.24 7.02
C CYS A 12 -1.94 5.17 8.22
N ARG A 13 -0.83 4.44 8.09
CA ARG A 13 0.28 4.56 9.04
C ARG A 13 1.03 5.86 8.78
N HIS A 14 1.61 6.47 9.81
CA HIS A 14 2.48 7.65 9.64
C HIS A 14 3.71 7.35 8.78
N GLY A 15 4.26 8.37 8.11
CA GLY A 15 5.51 8.27 7.33
C GLY A 15 6.72 7.87 8.17
N GLU A 16 7.86 7.59 7.52
CA GLU A 16 9.11 7.29 8.22
C GLU A 16 9.47 8.34 9.28
N ARG A 17 9.95 7.86 10.42
CA ARG A 17 10.31 8.66 11.59
C ARG A 17 11.81 8.98 11.58
N ILE A 18 12.19 10.13 12.16
CA ILE A 18 13.58 10.55 12.25
C ILE A 18 14.45 9.58 13.08
N ASP A 19 13.89 8.91 14.09
CA ASP A 19 14.62 7.97 14.96
C ASP A 19 15.05 6.68 14.27
N HIS A 20 14.59 6.44 13.04
CA HIS A 20 15.06 5.33 12.21
C HIS A 20 16.36 5.65 11.47
N ILE A 21 16.68 6.93 11.29
CA ILE A 21 17.88 7.38 10.58
C ILE A 21 18.87 8.12 11.49
N ASP A 22 18.41 8.68 12.60
CA ASP A 22 19.25 9.25 13.65
C ASP A 22 19.24 8.38 14.90
N ALA A 23 20.29 7.58 15.06
CA ALA A 23 20.49 6.72 16.23
C ALA A 23 20.59 7.50 17.56
N ASN A 24 20.91 8.80 17.51
CA ASN A 24 21.02 9.65 18.70
C ASN A 24 19.69 10.27 19.11
N TRP A 25 18.65 10.23 18.27
CA TRP A 25 17.35 10.86 18.54
C TRP A 25 16.84 10.55 19.96
N ARG A 26 16.89 9.28 20.35
CA ARG A 26 16.40 8.81 21.65
C ARG A 26 17.10 9.48 22.84
N HIS A 27 18.34 9.93 22.66
CA HIS A 27 19.15 10.56 23.70
C HIS A 27 19.04 12.10 23.71
N THR A 28 18.67 12.71 22.58
CA THR A 28 18.61 14.17 22.42
C THR A 28 17.20 14.73 22.46
N ALA A 29 16.17 13.90 22.24
CA ALA A 29 14.78 14.33 22.14
C ALA A 29 14.19 14.72 23.51
N ARG A 30 13.29 15.71 23.49
CA ARG A 30 12.43 16.05 24.64
C ARG A 30 11.53 14.88 25.03
N ALA A 31 11.00 14.17 24.04
CA ALA A 31 10.15 13.00 24.19
C ALA A 31 10.64 11.92 23.23
N TYR A 32 11.09 10.78 23.76
CA TYR A 32 11.74 9.77 22.91
C TYR A 32 10.74 8.99 22.06
N ASP A 33 9.46 8.99 22.45
CA ASP A 33 8.36 8.24 21.84
C ASP A 33 7.60 9.05 20.77
N ASP A 34 7.90 10.35 20.64
CA ASP A 34 7.33 11.24 19.60
C ASP A 34 8.37 11.78 18.60
N PRO A 35 9.08 10.91 17.87
CA PRO A 35 9.90 11.36 16.74
C PRO A 35 9.03 11.96 15.63
N PRO A 36 9.41 13.13 15.08
CA PRO A 36 8.79 13.67 13.87
C PRO A 36 9.13 12.79 12.65
N LEU A 37 8.51 13.13 11.52
CA LEU A 37 8.86 12.51 10.24
C LEU A 37 10.31 12.84 9.84
N SER A 38 11.01 11.89 9.22
CA SER A 38 12.22 12.17 8.46
C SER A 38 11.88 12.94 7.17
N ASP A 39 12.87 13.48 6.47
CA ASP A 39 12.67 14.11 5.14
C ASP A 39 11.96 13.15 4.17
N ARG A 40 12.30 11.86 4.24
CA ARG A 40 11.61 10.82 3.50
C ARG A 40 10.18 10.60 3.97
N GLY A 41 9.94 10.57 5.29
CA GLY A 41 8.61 10.46 5.85
C GLY A 41 7.69 11.58 5.35
N VAL A 42 8.23 12.78 5.16
CA VAL A 42 7.51 13.91 4.55
C VAL A 42 7.17 13.63 3.08
N ILE A 43 8.11 13.09 2.30
CA ILE A 43 7.85 12.69 0.90
C ILE A 43 6.75 11.62 0.85
N GLN A 44 6.84 10.59 1.70
CA GLN A 44 5.82 9.53 1.81
C GLN A 44 4.44 10.11 2.12
N ALA A 45 4.36 11.02 3.09
CA ALA A 45 3.11 11.68 3.43
C ALA A 45 2.54 12.52 2.28
N LYS A 46 3.39 13.22 1.51
CA LYS A 46 2.99 13.96 0.31
C LYS A 46 2.48 13.03 -0.80
N GLU A 47 3.18 11.93 -1.06
CA GLU A 47 2.73 10.91 -2.04
C GLU A 47 1.36 10.33 -1.65
N THR A 48 1.12 10.11 -0.36
CA THR A 48 -0.20 9.70 0.13
C THR A 48 -1.25 10.79 -0.02
N GLY A 49 -0.91 12.05 0.22
CA GLY A 49 -1.79 13.19 -0.07
C GLY A 49 -2.21 13.22 -1.53
N GLU A 50 -1.25 13.15 -2.45
CA GLU A 50 -1.50 13.09 -3.88
C GLU A 50 -2.37 11.89 -4.28
N ARG A 51 -2.16 10.72 -3.64
CA ARG A 51 -2.98 9.53 -3.87
C ARG A 51 -4.42 9.70 -3.38
N LEU A 52 -4.64 10.42 -2.29
CA LEU A 52 -5.95 10.61 -1.68
C LEU A 52 -6.68 11.87 -2.13
N LYS A 53 -6.03 12.75 -2.91
CA LYS A 53 -6.60 14.06 -3.27
C LYS A 53 -8.00 13.99 -3.88
N SER A 54 -8.25 12.97 -4.71
CA SER A 54 -9.53 12.77 -5.40
C SER A 54 -10.49 11.83 -4.67
N GLU A 55 -10.11 11.31 -3.50
CA GLU A 55 -10.97 10.42 -2.71
C GLU A 55 -11.89 11.27 -1.82
N GLU A 56 -13.16 10.88 -1.75
CA GLU A 56 -14.15 11.48 -0.85
C GLU A 56 -13.82 11.10 0.60
N ILE A 57 -13.36 12.08 1.38
CA ILE A 57 -13.00 11.93 2.80
C ILE A 57 -13.74 13.06 3.53
N ASP A 58 -14.63 12.67 4.44
CA ASP A 58 -15.46 13.61 5.21
C ASP A 58 -14.81 13.95 6.56
N PHE A 59 -14.03 13.03 7.12
CA PHE A 59 -13.37 13.20 8.42
C PHE A 59 -11.94 12.65 8.42
N ILE A 60 -10.99 13.39 9.00
CA ILE A 60 -9.62 12.91 9.25
C ILE A 60 -9.39 12.84 10.76
N PHE A 61 -9.06 11.64 11.26
CA PHE A 61 -8.61 11.43 12.63
C PHE A 61 -7.13 11.07 12.63
N ALA A 62 -6.35 11.72 13.48
CA ALA A 62 -4.94 11.43 13.65
C ALA A 62 -4.65 11.06 15.10
N SER A 63 -3.71 10.13 15.30
CA SER A 63 -3.07 9.99 16.61
C SER A 63 -2.36 11.31 16.97
N PRO A 64 -2.38 11.74 18.25
CA PRO A 64 -1.69 12.96 18.70
C PRO A 64 -0.17 12.99 18.52
N PHE A 65 0.50 11.86 18.25
CA PHE A 65 1.94 11.85 17.94
C PHE A 65 2.23 12.70 16.69
N GLU A 66 3.23 13.57 16.76
CA GLU A 66 3.58 14.56 15.74
C GLU A 66 3.69 13.93 14.35
N ARG A 67 4.31 12.76 14.22
CA ARG A 67 4.43 12.02 12.95
C ARG A 67 3.09 11.73 12.27
N CYS A 68 2.05 11.40 13.04
CA CYS A 68 0.71 11.15 12.50
C CYS A 68 0.03 12.45 12.09
N VAL A 69 0.17 13.51 12.89
CA VAL A 69 -0.40 14.83 12.60
C VAL A 69 0.27 15.45 11.37
N HIS A 70 1.60 15.38 11.26
CA HIS A 70 2.35 15.84 10.10
C HIS A 70 1.95 15.06 8.84
N THR A 71 1.80 13.73 8.94
CA THR A 71 1.31 12.92 7.82
C THR A 71 -0.09 13.36 7.38
N ALA A 72 -1.00 13.57 8.33
CA ALA A 72 -2.35 14.06 8.06
C ALA A 72 -2.34 15.47 7.45
N GLN A 73 -1.47 16.38 7.91
CA GLN A 73 -1.33 17.73 7.35
C GLN A 73 -0.92 17.68 5.88
N MET A 74 0.07 16.86 5.51
CA MET A 74 0.46 16.71 4.10
C MET A 74 -0.68 16.16 3.23
N ILE A 75 -1.55 15.31 3.79
CA ILE A 75 -2.75 14.83 3.11
C ILE A 75 -3.77 15.96 2.93
N VAL A 76 -3.95 16.83 3.93
CA VAL A 76 -4.82 18.01 3.82
C VAL A 76 -4.28 18.99 2.78
N ASP A 77 -2.97 19.24 2.76
CA ASP A 77 -2.33 20.21 1.87
C ASP A 77 -2.44 19.82 0.39
N ALA A 78 -2.55 18.52 0.09
CA ALA A 78 -2.74 18.02 -1.28
C ALA A 78 -4.20 18.10 -1.78
N ARG A 79 -5.15 18.55 -0.95
CA ARG A 79 -6.59 18.57 -1.28
C ARG A 79 -7.04 19.97 -1.67
N ASP A 80 -7.95 20.03 -2.64
CA ASP A 80 -8.58 21.29 -3.07
C ASP A 80 -9.51 21.86 -2.00
N THR A 81 -10.12 20.99 -1.17
CA THR A 81 -11.03 21.38 -0.10
C THR A 81 -10.38 21.16 1.28
N PRO A 82 -10.23 22.21 2.09
CA PRO A 82 -9.73 22.08 3.45
C PRO A 82 -10.61 21.16 4.30
N ILE A 83 -9.98 20.32 5.10
CA ILE A 83 -10.63 19.42 6.05
C ILE A 83 -9.85 19.42 7.36
N ALA A 84 -10.57 19.42 8.48
CA ALA A 84 -9.95 19.48 9.80
C ALA A 84 -9.37 18.13 10.23
N ILE A 85 -8.30 18.17 11.03
CA ILE A 85 -7.65 17.01 11.63
C ILE A 85 -8.12 16.90 13.09
N PHE A 86 -8.82 15.82 13.40
CA PHE A 86 -9.29 15.50 14.74
C PHE A 86 -8.28 14.62 15.49
N LEU A 87 -7.73 15.13 16.59
CA LEU A 87 -6.73 14.42 17.37
C LEU A 87 -7.40 13.41 18.32
N GLU A 88 -7.25 12.12 18.03
CA GLU A 88 -7.89 11.03 18.78
C GLU A 88 -6.85 10.18 19.54
N PRO A 89 -6.71 10.33 20.87
CA PRO A 89 -5.79 9.53 21.68
C PRO A 89 -6.12 8.03 21.64
N GLY A 90 -7.37 7.65 21.39
CA GLY A 90 -7.78 6.24 21.37
C GLY A 90 -7.17 5.41 20.25
N ILE A 91 -6.63 6.05 19.20
CA ILE A 91 -5.91 5.42 18.09
C ILE A 91 -4.39 5.64 18.20
N THR A 92 -3.82 5.90 19.37
CA THR A 92 -2.36 5.98 19.57
C THR A 92 -1.70 4.60 19.55
N GLU A 93 -0.36 4.62 19.50
CA GLU A 93 0.51 3.44 19.57
C GLU A 93 0.22 2.61 20.84
N ALA A 94 0.71 1.36 20.86
CA ALA A 94 0.71 0.56 22.08
C ALA A 94 1.47 1.31 23.19
N LEU A 95 0.84 1.49 24.37
CA LEU A 95 1.41 2.32 25.43
C LEU A 95 2.69 1.73 26.03
N MET A 96 2.92 0.42 25.89
CA MET A 96 4.20 -0.21 26.25
C MET A 96 5.41 0.31 25.45
N LEU A 97 5.17 0.90 24.28
CA LEU A 97 6.21 1.52 23.43
C LEU A 97 6.40 3.01 23.72
N CYS A 98 5.52 3.59 24.55
CA CYS A 98 5.48 5.00 24.85
C CYS A 98 6.17 5.29 26.19
N GLN A 99 6.58 6.54 26.38
CA GLN A 99 6.89 7.03 27.70
C GLN A 99 5.59 7.19 28.51
N ASN A 100 5.67 7.34 29.83
CA ASN A 100 4.49 7.43 30.69
C ASN A 100 4.48 8.74 31.50
N PRO A 101 3.56 9.68 31.22
CA PRO A 101 2.56 9.67 30.14
C PRO A 101 3.20 9.82 28.75
N PRO A 102 2.51 9.44 27.65
CA PRO A 102 3.03 9.59 26.29
C PRO A 102 3.49 11.01 25.98
N GLY A 103 4.58 11.13 25.23
CA GLY A 103 5.33 12.38 25.09
C GLY A 103 4.85 13.35 24.03
N TRP A 104 3.65 13.18 23.47
CA TRP A 104 3.14 14.07 22.44
C TRP A 104 2.86 15.49 22.97
N MET A 105 2.90 16.44 22.04
CA MET A 105 2.57 17.84 22.30
C MET A 105 1.09 18.05 22.64
N SER A 106 0.79 19.16 23.32
CA SER A 106 -0.60 19.60 23.53
C SER A 106 -1.30 19.94 22.20
N THR A 107 -2.63 19.92 22.20
CA THR A 107 -3.44 20.30 21.02
C THR A 107 -3.09 21.70 20.50
N GLN A 108 -2.82 22.66 21.40
CA GLN A 108 -2.43 24.02 21.04
C GLN A 108 -1.05 24.07 20.37
N GLU A 109 -0.07 23.33 20.91
CA GLU A 109 1.27 23.22 20.30
C GLU A 109 1.19 22.55 18.92
N LEU A 110 0.36 21.50 18.77
CA LEU A 110 0.14 20.84 17.48
C LEU A 110 -0.58 21.75 16.49
N LYS A 111 -1.59 22.52 16.90
CA LYS A 111 -2.27 23.51 16.05
C LYS A 111 -1.33 24.60 15.55
N ALA A 112 -0.43 25.08 16.41
CA ALA A 112 0.55 26.09 16.04
C ALA A 112 1.51 25.60 14.95
N LYS A 113 1.83 24.29 14.94
CA LYS A 113 2.65 23.65 13.90
C LYS A 113 1.86 23.21 12.66
N TYR A 114 0.64 22.71 12.86
CA TYR A 114 -0.18 22.05 11.85
C TYR A 114 -1.57 22.71 11.81
N PRO A 115 -1.76 23.73 10.96
CA PRO A 115 -2.94 24.59 10.97
C PRO A 115 -4.27 23.87 10.74
N ALA A 116 -4.29 22.66 10.17
CA ALA A 116 -5.52 21.90 9.96
C ALA A 116 -6.05 21.21 11.23
N VAL A 117 -5.29 21.16 12.33
CA VAL A 117 -5.75 20.60 13.60
C VAL A 117 -6.99 21.31 14.11
N ASP A 118 -7.99 20.56 14.58
CA ASP A 118 -9.17 21.11 15.23
C ASP A 118 -8.98 21.17 16.75
N GLU A 119 -9.11 22.35 17.35
CA GLU A 119 -8.98 22.53 18.79
C GLU A 119 -10.30 22.33 19.55
N THR A 120 -11.42 22.24 18.84
CA THR A 120 -12.77 22.09 19.39
C THR A 120 -13.24 20.64 19.44
N TYR A 121 -12.54 19.74 18.77
CA TYR A 121 -12.81 18.33 18.76
C TYR A 121 -12.70 17.71 20.16
N GLU A 122 -13.80 17.10 20.62
CA GLU A 122 -13.79 16.26 21.82
C GLU A 122 -13.46 14.81 21.48
N PRO A 123 -12.34 14.26 22.00
CA PRO A 123 -11.96 12.87 21.77
C PRO A 123 -12.99 11.85 22.26
N ILE A 124 -13.10 10.74 21.53
CA ILE A 124 -13.87 9.58 21.93
C ILE A 124 -13.18 8.88 23.11
N CYS A 125 -11.86 8.71 23.03
CA CYS A 125 -11.05 8.25 24.15
C CYS A 125 -10.46 9.47 24.88
N LYS A 126 -11.15 9.92 25.94
CA LYS A 126 -10.74 11.09 26.75
C LYS A 126 -9.54 10.80 27.63
N GLU A 127 -9.48 9.58 28.16
CA GLU A 127 -8.40 9.11 29.04
C GLU A 127 -7.89 7.76 28.52
N LEU A 128 -6.57 7.62 28.49
CA LEU A 128 -5.94 6.37 28.10
C LEU A 128 -6.08 5.34 29.23
N PRO A 129 -6.71 4.18 29.00
CA PRO A 129 -6.71 3.10 29.97
C PRO A 129 -5.29 2.61 30.28
N PRO A 130 -5.06 2.03 31.47
CA PRO A 130 -3.83 1.31 31.74
C PRO A 130 -3.70 0.12 30.78
N GLU A 131 -2.52 -0.04 30.19
CA GLU A 131 -2.17 -1.17 29.32
C GLU A 131 -1.03 -1.98 29.95
N SER A 132 -0.93 -3.25 29.56
CA SER A 132 0.18 -4.09 29.99
C SER A 132 1.50 -3.53 29.47
N ALA A 133 2.51 -3.44 30.34
CA ALA A 133 3.86 -3.02 29.95
C ALA A 133 4.63 -4.09 29.14
N THR A 134 4.10 -5.30 29.02
CA THR A 134 4.78 -6.44 28.38
C THR A 134 4.01 -7.06 27.23
N ASP A 135 2.75 -6.65 27.00
CA ASP A 135 1.89 -7.21 25.95
C ASP A 135 1.47 -6.13 24.96
N MET A 136 1.95 -6.25 23.73
CA MET A 136 1.66 -5.32 22.64
C MET A 136 0.19 -5.36 22.24
N LEU A 137 -0.51 -6.45 22.50
CA LEU A 137 -1.93 -6.61 22.19
C LEU A 137 -2.85 -5.94 23.23
N ALA A 138 -2.31 -5.48 24.35
CA ALA A 138 -3.09 -4.81 25.40
C ALA A 138 -3.73 -3.49 24.92
N CYS A 139 -3.25 -2.90 23.83
CA CYS A 139 -3.84 -1.71 23.21
C CYS A 139 -5.12 -2.01 22.40
N LEU A 140 -5.35 -3.26 21.99
CA LEU A 140 -6.43 -3.61 21.07
C LEU A 140 -7.84 -3.27 21.59
N PRO A 141 -8.19 -3.49 22.89
CA PRO A 141 -9.50 -3.11 23.39
C PRO A 141 -9.78 -1.61 23.28
N ARG A 142 -8.81 -0.76 23.66
CA ARG A 142 -8.90 0.71 23.52
C ARG A 142 -9.13 1.10 22.07
N ILE A 143 -8.29 0.59 21.17
CA ILE A 143 -8.37 0.90 19.75
C ILE A 143 -9.71 0.46 19.19
N ARG A 144 -10.15 -0.77 19.46
CA ARG A 144 -11.44 -1.31 19.00
C ARG A 144 -12.61 -0.45 19.44
N ASP A 145 -12.68 -0.13 20.73
CA ASP A 145 -13.81 0.62 21.28
C ASP A 145 -13.83 2.05 20.72
N THR A 146 -12.66 2.66 20.53
CA THR A 146 -12.51 3.96 19.86
C THR A 146 -13.01 3.91 18.42
N LEU A 147 -12.54 2.95 17.63
CA LEU A 147 -12.91 2.79 16.22
C LEU A 147 -14.41 2.54 16.04
N LEU A 148 -15.01 1.66 16.85
CA LEU A 148 -16.45 1.36 16.81
C LEU A 148 -17.29 2.59 17.16
N ASN A 149 -16.89 3.35 18.18
CA ASN A 149 -17.58 4.58 18.55
C ASN A 149 -17.39 5.69 17.51
N MET A 150 -16.23 5.74 16.85
CA MET A 150 -15.93 6.68 15.77
C MET A 150 -16.85 6.46 14.58
N VAL A 151 -16.96 5.22 14.07
CA VAL A 151 -17.85 4.93 12.93
C VAL A 151 -19.33 5.07 13.28
N ARG A 152 -19.70 4.89 14.56
CA ARG A 152 -21.06 5.15 15.05
C ARG A 152 -21.38 6.65 15.05
N LYS A 153 -20.46 7.49 15.55
CA LYS A 153 -20.65 8.94 15.69
C LYS A 153 -20.59 9.69 14.35
N TYR A 154 -19.59 9.39 13.53
CA TYR A 154 -19.34 10.07 12.25
C TYR A 154 -19.89 9.22 11.11
N LYS A 155 -20.76 9.75 10.24
CA LYS A 155 -21.48 8.93 9.24
C LYS A 155 -20.84 8.85 7.85
N GLY A 156 -19.92 9.76 7.55
CA GLY A 156 -19.20 9.85 6.27
C GLY A 156 -18.00 8.92 6.16
N ASN A 157 -17.24 9.10 5.08
CA ASN A 157 -15.95 8.47 4.83
C ASN A 157 -14.90 9.02 5.79
N ILE A 158 -14.13 8.12 6.39
CA ILE A 158 -13.19 8.45 7.47
C ILE A 158 -11.79 8.09 7.00
N LEU A 159 -10.82 8.97 7.22
CA LEU A 159 -9.39 8.66 7.17
C LEU A 159 -8.83 8.63 8.58
N ILE A 160 -8.12 7.57 8.93
CA ILE A 160 -7.39 7.39 10.16
C ILE A 160 -5.90 7.47 9.84
N VAL A 161 -5.15 8.32 10.53
CA VAL A 161 -3.69 8.38 10.45
C VAL A 161 -3.09 7.97 11.79
N SER A 162 -2.43 6.82 11.84
CA SER A 162 -2.10 6.13 13.09
C SER A 162 -0.85 5.22 12.96
N HIS A 163 -0.76 4.18 13.78
CA HIS A 163 0.38 3.28 13.96
C HIS A 163 -0.02 1.84 13.63
N ALA A 164 0.96 0.94 13.55
CA ALA A 164 0.77 -0.42 13.04
C ALA A 164 -0.39 -1.17 13.73
N ALA A 165 -0.49 -1.11 15.06
CA ALA A 165 -1.55 -1.79 15.82
C ALA A 165 -2.95 -1.29 15.44
N SER A 166 -3.13 0.02 15.27
CA SER A 166 -4.42 0.61 14.87
C SER A 166 -4.82 0.26 13.45
N ILE A 167 -3.85 0.19 12.53
CA ILE A 167 -4.10 -0.25 11.16
C ILE A 167 -4.54 -1.71 11.15
N ALA A 168 -3.82 -2.58 11.88
CA ALA A 168 -4.15 -3.99 12.00
C ALA A 168 -5.53 -4.22 12.64
N ALA A 169 -5.85 -3.48 13.71
CA ALA A 169 -7.17 -3.53 14.35
C ALA A 169 -8.28 -3.06 13.41
N SER A 170 -8.05 -2.02 12.61
CA SER A 170 -9.02 -1.54 11.61
C SER A 170 -9.38 -2.63 10.61
N HIS A 171 -8.39 -3.40 10.15
CA HIS A 171 -8.62 -4.58 9.30
C HIS A 171 -9.42 -5.66 10.00
N GLY A 172 -8.98 -6.08 11.20
CA GLY A 172 -9.66 -7.15 11.94
C GLY A 172 -11.12 -6.83 12.27
N ILE A 173 -11.45 -5.54 12.47
CA ILE A 173 -12.82 -5.11 12.81
C ILE A 173 -13.68 -4.96 11.55
N PHE A 174 -13.15 -4.35 10.48
CA PHE A 174 -13.98 -3.88 9.37
C PHE A 174 -13.75 -4.61 8.04
N ALA A 175 -12.57 -5.24 7.84
CA ALA A 175 -12.25 -5.97 6.60
C ALA A 175 -12.62 -7.45 6.68
N GLU A 176 -12.61 -8.07 7.88
CA GLU A 176 -13.04 -9.46 8.06
C GLU A 176 -14.56 -9.63 7.98
N LYS A 177 -15.12 -9.49 6.77
CA LYS A 177 -16.28 -10.31 6.43
C LYS A 177 -15.77 -11.74 6.25
N ARG A 178 -15.93 -12.57 7.28
CA ARG A 178 -16.20 -14.00 7.04
C ARG A 178 -17.42 -14.05 6.11
N VAL A 179 -17.18 -14.13 4.80
CA VAL A 179 -18.17 -14.64 3.87
C VAL A 179 -18.33 -16.10 4.24
N TRP A 180 -19.25 -16.38 5.18
CA TRP A 180 -19.88 -17.68 5.25
C TRP A 180 -20.66 -17.82 3.95
N VAL A 181 -20.01 -18.38 2.92
CA VAL A 181 -20.75 -19.12 1.91
C VAL A 181 -21.52 -20.18 2.68
N ASN A 182 -22.85 -20.06 2.69
CA ASN A 182 -23.75 -21.08 3.20
C ASN A 182 -23.27 -22.44 2.65
N PRO A 183 -22.98 -23.47 3.48
CA PRO A 183 -22.54 -24.79 2.99
C PRO A 183 -23.64 -25.59 2.26
N GLY A 184 -24.66 -24.94 1.71
CA GLY A 184 -25.90 -25.59 1.29
C GLY A 184 -26.54 -25.07 0.00
N LEU A 185 -25.82 -24.30 -0.83
CA LEU A 185 -26.33 -23.95 -2.17
C LEU A 185 -25.30 -24.32 -3.25
N LEU A 186 -25.33 -25.59 -3.64
CA LEU A 186 -24.78 -26.07 -4.90
C LEU A 186 -25.56 -25.43 -6.05
N VAL A 187 -25.14 -24.23 -6.47
CA VAL A 187 -25.42 -23.78 -7.83
C VAL A 187 -24.36 -24.43 -8.70
N VAL A 188 -24.71 -25.55 -9.33
CA VAL A 188 -23.93 -26.15 -10.41
C VAL A 188 -24.13 -25.24 -11.64
N GLY A 189 -23.40 -24.13 -11.67
CA GLY A 189 -23.19 -23.30 -12.85
C GLY A 189 -21.73 -23.44 -13.26
N ASN A 190 -21.48 -23.54 -14.57
CA ASN A 190 -20.15 -23.71 -15.15
C ASN A 190 -19.10 -22.83 -14.44
N MET A 191 -17.99 -23.44 -14.00
CA MET A 191 -16.86 -22.72 -13.42
C MET A 191 -16.30 -21.75 -14.48
N SER A 192 -16.61 -20.45 -14.38
CA SER A 192 -15.90 -19.44 -15.15
C SER A 192 -14.46 -19.41 -14.64
N THR A 193 -13.48 -19.51 -15.52
CA THR A 193 -12.08 -19.34 -15.19
C THR A 193 -11.85 -17.89 -14.74
N SER A 194 -11.57 -17.69 -13.44
CA SER A 194 -11.19 -16.38 -12.92
C SER A 194 -9.68 -16.31 -12.76
N ARG A 195 -9.05 -15.22 -13.21
CA ARG A 195 -7.63 -14.95 -12.99
C ARG A 195 -7.45 -13.81 -12.00
N THR A 196 -6.44 -13.90 -11.15
CA THR A 196 -5.98 -12.80 -10.29
C THR A 196 -4.73 -12.16 -10.88
N ILE A 197 -4.72 -10.83 -10.95
CA ILE A 197 -3.57 -10.01 -11.31
C ILE A 197 -3.15 -9.24 -10.07
N TRP A 198 -1.98 -9.60 -9.54
CA TRP A 198 -1.30 -8.87 -8.48
C TRP A 198 -0.34 -7.85 -9.09
N ILE A 199 -0.25 -6.68 -8.48
CA ILE A 199 0.67 -5.62 -8.91
C ILE A 199 1.42 -5.13 -7.69
N CYS A 200 2.76 -5.11 -7.77
CA CYS A 200 3.65 -4.72 -6.68
C CYS A 200 4.61 -3.60 -7.13
N ARG A 201 4.72 -2.52 -6.35
CA ARG A 201 5.82 -1.54 -6.53
C ARG A 201 7.07 -2.07 -5.85
N HIS A 202 8.23 -1.88 -6.47
CA HIS A 202 9.51 -2.20 -5.82
C HIS A 202 9.66 -1.50 -4.45
N GLY A 203 10.52 -2.08 -3.60
CA GLY A 203 10.86 -1.50 -2.31
C GLY A 203 11.70 -0.23 -2.39
N GLU A 204 11.96 0.38 -1.24
CA GLU A 204 12.85 1.52 -1.11
C GLU A 204 14.24 1.28 -1.72
N ARG A 205 14.76 2.28 -2.43
CA ARG A 205 16.05 2.22 -3.11
C ARG A 205 17.17 2.85 -2.30
N VAL A 206 18.41 2.43 -2.53
CA VAL A 206 19.60 2.97 -1.85
C VAL A 206 19.84 4.46 -2.18
N ASP A 207 19.57 4.91 -3.41
CA ASP A 207 19.70 6.32 -3.82
C ASP A 207 18.71 7.27 -3.13
N ASN A 208 17.63 6.72 -2.55
CA ASN A 208 16.71 7.50 -1.73
C ASN A 208 17.34 7.88 -0.38
N ILE A 209 18.40 7.19 0.04
CA ILE A 209 19.10 7.39 1.32
C ILE A 209 20.48 8.01 1.08
N ASP A 210 21.23 7.47 0.12
CA ASP A 210 22.55 7.98 -0.28
C ASP A 210 22.43 8.80 -1.57
N HIS A 211 22.29 10.11 -1.44
CA HIS A 211 22.26 11.05 -2.57
C HIS A 211 23.58 11.08 -3.38
N GLY A 212 24.66 10.47 -2.88
CA GLY A 212 25.92 10.31 -3.59
C GLY A 212 26.03 9.03 -4.40
N TRP A 213 25.10 8.08 -4.22
CA TRP A 213 25.16 6.75 -4.83
C TRP A 213 25.33 6.81 -6.35
N GLY A 214 24.59 7.72 -7.00
CA GLY A 214 24.63 7.90 -8.45
C GLY A 214 26.00 8.29 -9.03
N ARG A 215 26.96 8.73 -8.20
CA ARG A 215 28.32 9.13 -8.65
C ARG A 215 29.31 7.99 -8.72
N SER A 216 29.07 6.89 -8.00
CA SER A 216 29.99 5.75 -7.90
C SER A 216 29.43 4.46 -8.51
N CYS A 217 28.21 4.50 -9.04
CA CYS A 217 27.53 3.36 -9.65
C CYS A 217 27.81 3.22 -11.16
N ARG A 218 27.52 2.03 -11.71
CA ARG A 218 27.52 1.77 -13.16
C ARG A 218 26.41 2.51 -13.90
N ALA A 219 25.24 2.63 -13.28
CA ALA A 219 24.02 3.21 -13.84
C ALA A 219 23.26 3.97 -12.76
N TRP A 220 23.06 5.27 -12.94
CA TRP A 220 22.46 6.11 -11.90
C TRP A 220 20.95 5.89 -11.76
N ASP A 221 20.32 5.31 -12.78
CA ASP A 221 18.88 5.05 -12.84
C ASP A 221 18.48 3.64 -12.36
N ASP A 222 19.45 2.77 -12.04
CA ASP A 222 19.20 1.42 -11.50
C ASP A 222 19.80 1.15 -10.11
N PRO A 223 19.42 1.92 -9.07
CA PRO A 223 19.83 1.60 -7.71
C PRO A 223 19.15 0.35 -7.18
N PRO A 224 19.88 -0.52 -6.44
CA PRO A 224 19.30 -1.62 -5.68
C PRO A 224 18.47 -1.10 -4.49
N LEU A 225 17.80 -2.03 -3.81
CA LEU A 225 17.08 -1.78 -2.58
C LEU A 225 18.02 -1.35 -1.44
N SER A 226 17.54 -0.45 -0.58
CA SER A 226 18.18 -0.17 0.71
C SER A 226 17.95 -1.32 1.70
N GLU A 227 18.56 -1.28 2.89
CA GLU A 227 18.24 -2.21 3.98
C GLU A 227 16.74 -2.22 4.34
N ARG A 228 16.09 -1.05 4.31
CA ARG A 228 14.65 -0.93 4.52
C ARG A 228 13.85 -1.45 3.33
N GLY A 229 14.30 -1.19 2.10
CA GLY A 229 13.68 -1.77 0.91
C GLY A 229 13.69 -3.30 0.92
N ILE A 230 14.75 -3.90 1.45
CA ILE A 230 14.84 -5.35 1.70
C ILE A 230 13.80 -5.79 2.73
N ALA A 231 13.65 -5.06 3.84
CA ALA A 231 12.62 -5.37 4.84
C ALA A 231 11.21 -5.31 4.23
N GLN A 232 10.89 -4.24 3.50
CA GLN A 232 9.62 -4.09 2.78
C GLN A 232 9.34 -5.24 1.81
N ALA A 233 10.35 -5.64 1.03
CA ALA A 233 10.21 -6.75 0.08
C ALA A 233 9.94 -8.09 0.77
N ARG A 234 10.55 -8.34 1.94
CA ARG A 234 10.27 -9.53 2.77
C ARG A 234 8.85 -9.53 3.32
N GLU A 235 8.30 -8.37 3.70
CA GLU A 235 6.91 -8.28 4.14
C GLU A 235 5.92 -8.62 3.02
N VAL A 236 6.19 -8.12 1.80
CA VAL A 236 5.42 -8.49 0.61
C VAL A 236 5.52 -9.99 0.33
N ALA A 237 6.72 -10.56 0.42
CA ALA A 237 6.95 -11.98 0.24
C ALA A 237 6.15 -12.82 1.24
N LEU A 238 6.17 -12.44 2.52
CA LEU A 238 5.38 -13.09 3.56
C LEU A 238 3.88 -12.99 3.29
N ARG A 239 3.39 -11.82 2.83
CA ARG A 239 1.97 -11.64 2.48
C ARG A 239 1.55 -12.52 1.31
N LEU A 240 2.38 -12.64 0.29
CA LEU A 240 2.07 -13.42 -0.93
C LEU A 240 2.43 -14.90 -0.81
N LYS A 241 3.04 -15.33 0.30
CA LYS A 241 3.56 -16.68 0.51
C LYS A 241 2.58 -17.80 0.14
N ASP A 242 1.31 -17.64 0.52
CA ASP A 242 0.26 -18.64 0.32
C ASP A 242 -0.76 -18.25 -0.77
N GLU A 243 -0.56 -17.13 -1.45
CA GLU A 243 -1.44 -16.70 -2.56
C GLU A 243 -1.10 -17.48 -3.83
N HIS A 244 -2.10 -17.99 -4.55
CA HIS A 244 -1.81 -18.72 -5.79
C HIS A 244 -1.28 -17.77 -6.88
N ILE A 245 0.01 -17.87 -7.20
CA ILE A 245 0.68 -17.12 -8.27
C ILE A 245 1.30 -18.13 -9.24
N ASP A 246 1.03 -17.98 -10.53
CA ASP A 246 1.57 -18.85 -11.58
C ASP A 246 2.77 -18.20 -12.29
N HIS A 247 2.76 -16.87 -12.42
CA HIS A 247 3.78 -16.13 -13.16
C HIS A 247 4.22 -14.87 -12.43
N ILE A 248 5.53 -14.66 -12.26
CA ILE A 248 6.09 -13.37 -11.87
C ILE A 248 6.66 -12.69 -13.11
N ILE A 249 6.14 -11.52 -13.44
CA ILE A 249 6.66 -10.65 -14.48
C ILE A 249 7.22 -9.40 -13.79
N SER A 250 8.50 -9.12 -13.96
CA SER A 250 9.18 -7.99 -13.32
C SER A 250 9.77 -7.05 -14.37
N SER A 251 9.78 -5.76 -14.06
CA SER A 251 10.70 -4.83 -14.73
C SER A 251 12.15 -5.31 -14.59
N PRO A 252 13.02 -5.05 -15.59
CA PRO A 252 14.43 -5.46 -15.54
C PRO A 252 15.30 -4.67 -14.57
N PHE A 253 14.85 -3.52 -14.06
CA PHE A 253 15.60 -2.76 -13.06
C PHE A 253 15.85 -3.60 -11.80
N GLU A 254 17.09 -3.60 -11.30
CA GLU A 254 17.57 -4.42 -10.19
C GLU A 254 16.65 -4.36 -8.97
N ARG A 255 16.17 -3.17 -8.59
CA ARG A 255 15.21 -3.00 -7.47
C ARG A 255 13.92 -3.81 -7.60
N CYS A 256 13.38 -3.94 -8.81
CA CYS A 256 12.18 -4.73 -9.07
C CYS A 256 12.51 -6.22 -9.00
N VAL A 257 13.64 -6.62 -9.59
CA VAL A 257 14.13 -8.01 -9.56
C VAL A 257 14.45 -8.45 -8.13
N GLN A 258 15.08 -7.61 -7.32
CA GLN A 258 15.33 -7.86 -5.90
C GLN A 258 14.02 -8.04 -5.12
N THR A 259 13.03 -7.17 -5.34
CA THR A 259 11.71 -7.30 -4.71
C THR A 259 11.03 -8.60 -5.12
N ALA A 260 11.05 -8.94 -6.40
CA ALA A 260 10.51 -10.19 -6.95
C ALA A 260 11.26 -11.43 -6.44
N GLN A 261 12.58 -11.34 -6.23
CA GLN A 261 13.42 -12.43 -5.70
C GLN A 261 13.02 -12.81 -4.27
N PHE A 262 12.75 -11.84 -3.40
CA PHE A 262 12.24 -12.14 -2.05
C PHE A 262 10.89 -12.87 -2.13
N ILE A 263 9.98 -12.41 -2.99
CA ILE A 263 8.68 -13.06 -3.20
C ILE A 263 8.86 -14.49 -3.72
N ALA A 264 9.69 -14.69 -4.74
CA ALA A 264 9.93 -16.00 -5.34
C ALA A 264 10.60 -16.99 -4.37
N ASN A 265 11.48 -16.52 -3.48
CA ASN A 265 12.17 -17.34 -2.48
C ASN A 265 11.23 -17.87 -1.41
N ASP A 266 10.35 -17.02 -0.88
CA ASP A 266 9.50 -17.36 0.27
C ASP A 266 8.16 -17.96 -0.16
N HIS A 267 7.84 -17.96 -1.45
CA HIS A 267 6.60 -18.50 -1.96
C HIS A 267 6.52 -20.02 -1.81
N SER A 268 5.32 -20.53 -1.55
CA SER A 268 5.06 -21.96 -1.36
C SER A 268 5.35 -22.84 -2.59
N ARG A 269 5.51 -22.22 -3.78
CA ARG A 269 5.83 -22.89 -5.04
C ARG A 269 7.06 -22.25 -5.68
N PRO A 270 7.92 -23.02 -6.39
CA PRO A 270 9.00 -22.45 -7.16
C PRO A 270 8.47 -21.51 -8.24
N LEU A 271 8.87 -20.23 -8.19
CA LEU A 271 8.53 -19.24 -9.20
C LEU A 271 9.78 -18.72 -9.91
N HIS A 272 9.63 -18.52 -11.22
CA HIS A 272 10.63 -17.85 -12.04
C HIS A 272 10.23 -16.40 -12.29
N ILE A 273 11.24 -15.52 -12.40
CA ILE A 273 11.07 -14.09 -12.64
C ILE A 273 11.32 -13.82 -14.12
N ASN A 274 10.26 -13.52 -14.85
CA ASN A 274 10.31 -13.15 -16.27
C ASN A 274 10.53 -11.63 -16.39
N LEU A 275 11.60 -11.22 -17.07
CA LEU A 275 12.02 -9.82 -17.15
C LEU A 275 11.34 -9.10 -18.33
N GLU A 276 10.29 -8.33 -18.07
CA GLU A 276 9.53 -7.60 -19.09
C GLU A 276 9.92 -6.12 -19.14
N HIS A 277 10.48 -5.70 -20.27
CA HIS A 277 10.88 -4.31 -20.51
C HIS A 277 9.68 -3.37 -20.55
N GLY A 278 8.54 -3.84 -21.05
CA GLY A 278 7.34 -3.04 -21.24
C GLY A 278 6.68 -2.51 -19.97
N ILE A 279 7.06 -3.02 -18.79
CA ILE A 279 6.62 -2.52 -17.47
C ILE A 279 7.71 -1.75 -16.70
N CYS A 280 8.83 -1.41 -17.37
CA CYS A 280 9.87 -0.56 -16.79
C CYS A 280 9.38 0.85 -16.48
N GLU A 281 10.18 1.58 -15.70
CA GLU A 281 9.90 2.96 -15.30
C GLU A 281 9.68 3.87 -16.52
N SER A 282 9.02 5.01 -16.29
CA SER A 282 8.90 6.06 -17.32
C SER A 282 10.29 6.51 -17.77
N LEU A 283 10.51 6.49 -19.09
CA LEU A 283 11.84 6.62 -19.70
C LEU A 283 12.45 8.02 -19.53
N TYR A 284 11.65 9.02 -19.17
CA TYR A 284 12.15 10.36 -18.84
C TYR A 284 12.92 10.41 -17.51
N LEU A 285 12.73 9.41 -16.64
CA LEU A 285 13.46 9.23 -15.38
C LEU A 285 14.68 8.32 -15.54
N CYS A 286 14.95 7.83 -16.76
CA CYS A 286 16.02 6.90 -17.04
C CYS A 286 17.17 7.57 -17.77
N GLN A 287 18.35 6.97 -17.64
CA GLN A 287 19.46 7.30 -18.53
C GLN A 287 19.18 6.73 -19.93
N LYS A 288 19.95 7.14 -20.95
CA LYS A 288 19.72 6.73 -22.34
C LYS A 288 20.92 5.97 -22.90
N PRO A 289 20.83 4.64 -23.14
CA PRO A 289 19.69 3.75 -22.82
C PRO A 289 19.56 3.48 -21.30
N PRO A 290 18.40 2.97 -20.83
CA PRO A 290 18.23 2.61 -19.43
C PRO A 290 19.32 1.67 -18.92
N GLY A 291 19.77 1.88 -17.69
CA GLY A 291 21.01 1.31 -17.19
C GLY A 291 20.97 -0.09 -16.58
N TRP A 292 19.86 -0.82 -16.73
CA TRP A 292 19.71 -2.14 -16.12
C TRP A 292 20.68 -3.19 -16.68
N LEU A 293 20.93 -4.21 -15.87
CA LEU A 293 21.76 -5.35 -16.22
C LEU A 293 21.06 -6.28 -17.24
N THR A 294 21.85 -7.04 -18.00
CA THR A 294 21.33 -8.07 -18.90
C THR A 294 20.67 -9.21 -18.11
N SER A 295 19.80 -10.00 -18.75
CA SER A 295 19.14 -11.15 -18.11
C SER A 295 20.14 -12.17 -17.52
N HIS A 296 21.29 -12.35 -18.17
CA HIS A 296 22.33 -13.26 -17.71
C HIS A 296 23.09 -12.70 -16.50
N GLU A 297 23.43 -11.41 -16.51
CA GLU A 297 24.02 -10.74 -15.34
C GLU A 297 23.04 -10.78 -14.14
N LEU A 298 21.75 -10.50 -14.38
CA LEU A 298 20.71 -10.59 -13.35
C LEU A 298 20.55 -12.01 -12.83
N LYS A 299 20.64 -13.04 -13.69
CA LYS A 299 20.60 -14.45 -13.27
C LYS A 299 21.75 -14.84 -12.34
N THR A 300 22.93 -14.25 -12.53
CA THR A 300 24.08 -14.47 -11.62
C THR A 300 23.81 -13.92 -10.22
N LEU A 301 23.08 -12.81 -10.12
CA LEU A 301 22.74 -12.17 -8.84
C LEU A 301 21.45 -12.74 -8.21
N TYR A 302 20.49 -13.11 -9.05
CA TYR A 302 19.11 -13.45 -8.68
C TYR A 302 18.73 -14.79 -9.32
N PRO A 303 18.90 -15.93 -8.60
CA PRO A 303 18.77 -17.27 -9.16
C PRO A 303 17.40 -17.59 -9.76
N ASN A 304 16.33 -16.89 -9.39
CA ASN A 304 14.99 -17.14 -9.90
C ASN A 304 14.73 -16.48 -11.26
N VAL A 305 15.62 -15.61 -11.75
CA VAL A 305 15.49 -14.98 -13.07
C VAL A 305 15.38 -16.05 -14.17
N ASN A 306 14.44 -15.84 -15.08
CA ASN A 306 14.28 -16.68 -16.27
C ASN A 306 15.02 -16.05 -17.44
N VAL A 307 16.12 -16.65 -17.87
CA VAL A 307 16.89 -16.18 -19.04
C VAL A 307 16.27 -16.60 -20.37
N GLU A 308 15.37 -17.58 -20.37
CA GLU A 308 14.66 -18.07 -21.55
C GLU A 308 13.41 -17.24 -21.89
N TYR A 309 13.05 -16.29 -21.02
CA TYR A 309 11.93 -15.40 -21.26
C TYR A 309 12.27 -14.36 -22.33
N GLU A 310 11.48 -14.31 -23.40
CA GLU A 310 11.52 -13.21 -24.37
C GLU A 310 10.51 -12.10 -23.99
N PRO A 311 10.96 -10.85 -23.80
CA PRO A 311 10.05 -9.73 -23.51
C PRO A 311 9.02 -9.50 -24.64
N MET A 312 7.77 -9.21 -24.26
CA MET A 312 6.69 -8.87 -25.19
C MET A 312 6.99 -7.58 -25.96
N LEU A 313 7.79 -6.70 -25.35
CA LEU A 313 8.32 -5.50 -25.96
C LEU A 313 9.85 -5.60 -26.10
N LYS A 314 10.32 -5.91 -27.32
CA LYS A 314 11.74 -6.11 -27.60
C LYS A 314 12.57 -4.81 -27.58
N ALA A 315 11.95 -3.68 -27.89
CA ALA A 315 12.61 -2.37 -27.91
C ALA A 315 11.72 -1.30 -27.27
N LEU A 316 12.35 -0.40 -26.51
CA LEU A 316 11.69 0.76 -25.93
C LEU A 316 11.63 1.89 -26.96
N ALA A 317 10.51 2.60 -27.01
CA ALA A 317 10.35 3.77 -27.85
C ALA A 317 11.26 4.92 -27.33
N HIS A 318 12.06 5.50 -28.22
CA HIS A 318 12.95 6.61 -27.86
C HIS A 318 12.21 7.94 -27.63
N ASP A 319 10.97 8.03 -28.09
CA ASP A 319 10.08 9.19 -28.10
C ASP A 319 8.92 9.07 -27.11
N GLU A 320 9.05 8.25 -26.05
CA GLU A 320 8.06 8.20 -24.97
C GLU A 320 7.78 9.62 -24.42
N PRO A 321 6.51 10.05 -24.36
CA PRO A 321 6.17 11.37 -23.85
C PRO A 321 6.75 11.63 -22.45
N MET A 322 7.08 12.89 -22.17
CA MET A 322 7.50 13.31 -20.83
C MET A 322 6.32 13.24 -19.85
N GLY A 323 6.62 12.91 -18.59
CA GLY A 323 5.62 12.79 -17.52
C GLY A 323 5.36 11.35 -17.11
N ASP A 324 4.77 11.18 -15.93
CA ASP A 324 4.50 9.86 -15.36
C ASP A 324 3.58 9.02 -16.26
N ASP A 325 2.58 9.65 -16.88
CA ASP A 325 1.60 9.02 -17.78
C ASP A 325 2.14 8.75 -19.19
N GLY A 326 3.33 9.24 -19.54
CA GLY A 326 3.94 9.00 -20.85
C GLY A 326 4.13 7.51 -21.18
N CYS A 327 4.31 6.67 -20.17
CA CYS A 327 4.47 5.22 -20.33
C CYS A 327 3.16 4.45 -20.60
N VAL A 328 1.99 5.09 -20.47
CA VAL A 328 0.67 4.43 -20.57
C VAL A 328 0.47 3.64 -21.87
N PRO A 329 0.78 4.17 -23.08
CA PRO A 329 0.61 3.43 -24.32
C PRO A 329 1.42 2.12 -24.35
N ARG A 330 2.70 2.19 -23.94
CA ARG A 330 3.61 1.05 -23.88
C ARG A 330 3.15 0.00 -22.87
N VAL A 331 2.78 0.44 -21.67
CA VAL A 331 2.31 -0.46 -20.60
C VAL A 331 0.99 -1.14 -21.01
N ARG A 332 0.09 -0.44 -21.69
CA ARG A 332 -1.17 -1.01 -22.22
C ARG A 332 -0.92 -2.11 -23.24
N GLU A 333 -0.04 -1.86 -24.21
CA GLU A 333 0.32 -2.87 -25.22
C GLU A 333 0.93 -4.11 -24.55
N THR A 334 1.86 -3.88 -23.62
CA THR A 334 2.56 -4.94 -22.88
C THR A 334 1.58 -5.79 -22.07
N LEU A 335 0.71 -5.16 -21.28
CA LEU A 335 -0.29 -5.86 -20.47
C LEU A 335 -1.25 -6.66 -21.37
N THR A 336 -1.68 -6.10 -22.50
CA THR A 336 -2.57 -6.80 -23.45
C THR A 336 -1.90 -8.08 -23.99
N LYS A 337 -0.62 -8.02 -24.34
CA LYS A 337 0.14 -9.19 -24.80
C LYS A 337 0.33 -10.22 -23.67
N LEU A 338 0.70 -9.77 -22.47
CA LEU A 338 0.88 -10.65 -21.31
C LEU A 338 -0.40 -11.40 -20.95
N LEU A 339 -1.54 -10.71 -20.91
CA LEU A 339 -2.82 -11.32 -20.57
C LEU A 339 -3.32 -12.30 -21.64
N LYS A 340 -2.90 -12.11 -22.90
CA LYS A 340 -3.20 -13.03 -23.99
C LYS A 340 -2.31 -14.28 -23.97
N GLU A 341 -1.02 -14.11 -23.70
CA GLU A 341 -0.03 -15.19 -23.73
C GLU A 341 -0.13 -16.09 -22.49
N TYR A 342 -0.18 -15.48 -21.32
CA TYR A 342 -0.15 -16.20 -20.05
C TYR A 342 -1.58 -16.50 -19.60
N GLN A 343 -1.81 -17.72 -19.13
CA GLN A 343 -3.01 -18.12 -18.37
C GLN A 343 -2.69 -18.10 -16.87
N GLY A 344 -3.69 -18.29 -15.99
CA GLY A 344 -3.46 -18.33 -14.53
C GLY A 344 -3.16 -16.96 -13.88
N ASN A 345 -2.74 -16.98 -12.62
CA ASN A 345 -2.56 -15.78 -11.81
C ASN A 345 -1.18 -15.14 -12.05
N ILE A 346 -1.16 -13.83 -12.29
CA ILE A 346 0.07 -13.09 -12.61
C ILE A 346 0.41 -12.11 -11.48
N LEU A 347 1.67 -12.05 -11.07
CA LEU A 347 2.25 -10.95 -10.30
C LEU A 347 3.11 -10.06 -11.20
N LEU A 348 2.76 -8.78 -11.27
CA LEU A 348 3.53 -7.73 -11.97
C LEU A 348 4.33 -6.92 -10.95
N VAL A 349 5.66 -6.86 -11.09
CA VAL A 349 6.53 -6.04 -10.24
C VAL A 349 7.10 -4.87 -11.04
N GLY A 350 6.72 -3.64 -10.68
CA GLY A 350 7.01 -2.45 -11.46
C GLY A 350 7.36 -1.22 -10.60
N HIS A 351 7.10 -0.04 -11.18
CA HIS A 351 7.48 1.26 -10.63
C HIS A 351 6.25 2.13 -10.38
N GLY A 352 6.43 3.30 -9.78
CA GLY A 352 5.30 4.18 -9.46
C GLY A 352 4.44 4.50 -10.69
N SER A 353 5.09 4.93 -11.77
CA SER A 353 4.43 5.39 -12.98
C SER A 353 3.91 4.22 -13.83
N SER A 354 4.70 3.16 -14.01
CA SER A 354 4.21 1.97 -14.73
C SER A 354 3.05 1.26 -14.00
N ILE A 355 2.99 1.29 -12.66
CA ILE A 355 1.85 0.79 -11.90
C ILE A 355 0.63 1.71 -12.02
N GLY A 356 0.83 3.03 -12.00
CA GLY A 356 -0.22 3.99 -12.30
C GLY A 356 -0.88 3.69 -13.65
N ALA A 357 -0.06 3.40 -14.67
CA ALA A 357 -0.52 3.00 -15.99
C ALA A 357 -1.27 1.66 -15.98
N LEU A 358 -0.78 0.65 -15.26
CA LEU A 358 -1.50 -0.63 -15.10
C LEU A 358 -2.88 -0.42 -14.45
N HIS A 359 -2.97 0.42 -13.42
CA HIS A 359 -4.25 0.78 -12.78
C HIS A 359 -5.21 1.49 -13.75
N GLU A 360 -4.69 2.40 -14.57
CA GLU A 360 -5.49 3.06 -15.59
C GLU A 360 -6.00 2.06 -16.63
N VAL A 361 -5.15 1.15 -17.11
CA VAL A 361 -5.55 0.17 -18.14
C VAL A 361 -6.60 -0.80 -17.60
N LEU A 362 -6.41 -1.33 -16.39
CA LEU A 362 -7.28 -2.34 -15.77
C LEU A 362 -8.57 -1.77 -15.17
N HIS A 363 -8.54 -0.52 -14.69
CA HIS A 363 -9.65 0.05 -13.91
C HIS A 363 -10.04 1.47 -14.35
N LYS A 364 -9.51 1.98 -15.47
CA LYS A 364 -9.80 3.30 -16.05
C LYS A 364 -9.51 4.47 -15.11
N ARG A 365 -8.67 4.25 -14.09
CA ARG A 365 -8.22 5.28 -13.13
C ARG A 365 -6.74 5.13 -12.83
N TRP A 366 -5.97 6.17 -13.13
CA TRP A 366 -4.57 6.27 -12.71
C TRP A 366 -4.48 6.33 -11.18
N LYS A 367 -3.67 5.46 -10.59
CA LYS A 367 -3.40 5.46 -9.14
C LYS A 367 -1.93 5.24 -8.88
N TYR A 368 -1.23 6.29 -8.48
CA TYR A 368 0.14 6.21 -8.02
C TYR A 368 0.20 5.51 -6.65
N VAL A 369 1.22 4.69 -6.38
CA VAL A 369 1.30 3.92 -5.13
C VAL A 369 2.67 4.01 -4.48
N GLY A 370 2.71 3.88 -3.16
CA GLY A 370 3.96 3.84 -2.39
C GLY A 370 4.78 2.56 -2.66
N GLN A 371 6.01 2.52 -2.17
CA GLN A 371 6.91 1.36 -2.29
C GLN A 371 6.33 0.12 -1.61
N CYS A 372 6.58 -1.07 -2.18
CA CYS A 372 6.05 -2.36 -1.69
C CYS A 372 4.53 -2.39 -1.46
N THR A 373 3.80 -1.55 -2.19
CA THR A 373 2.34 -1.63 -2.29
C THR A 373 1.92 -2.82 -3.13
N LEU A 374 0.89 -3.54 -2.68
CA LEU A 374 0.17 -4.52 -3.49
C LEU A 374 -1.21 -4.02 -3.93
N SER A 375 -1.53 -4.23 -5.20
CA SER A 375 -2.89 -4.09 -5.75
C SER A 375 -3.36 -5.43 -6.32
N LYS A 376 -4.63 -5.78 -6.10
CA LYS A 376 -5.24 -7.02 -6.56
C LYS A 376 -6.40 -6.71 -7.51
N PHE A 377 -6.39 -7.35 -8.68
CA PHE A 377 -7.47 -7.32 -9.66
C PHE A 377 -7.93 -8.74 -9.96
N VAL A 378 -9.24 -8.96 -10.08
CA VAL A 378 -9.79 -10.27 -10.47
C VAL A 378 -10.50 -10.12 -11.81
N GLN A 379 -9.95 -10.78 -12.83
CA GLN A 379 -10.58 -10.92 -14.14
C GLN A 379 -11.54 -12.10 -14.09
N VAL A 380 -12.80 -11.87 -14.47
CA VAL A 380 -13.82 -12.92 -14.59
C VAL A 380 -14.21 -13.08 -16.05
N ASP A 381 -14.16 -14.32 -16.55
CA ASP A 381 -14.64 -14.64 -17.91
C ASP A 381 -16.17 -14.67 -17.91
N ASP A 382 -16.80 -13.60 -18.38
CA ASP A 382 -18.26 -13.54 -18.47
C ASP A 382 -18.73 -14.14 -19.81
N ALA A 383 -19.19 -15.39 -19.79
CA ALA A 383 -19.76 -16.09 -20.94
C ALA A 383 -21.30 -16.08 -20.96
N SER A 384 -21.98 -15.30 -20.10
CA SER A 384 -23.44 -15.25 -20.08
C SER A 384 -23.99 -13.86 -19.85
N GLU A 385 -24.89 -13.45 -20.75
CA GLU A 385 -25.58 -12.17 -20.82
C GLU A 385 -25.99 -11.50 -19.48
N ARG A 386 -25.72 -10.18 -19.45
CA ARG A 386 -26.28 -9.08 -18.63
C ARG A 386 -25.90 -9.00 -17.14
N PRO A 387 -25.10 -7.98 -16.74
CA PRO A 387 -24.89 -7.71 -15.33
C PRO A 387 -26.13 -7.07 -14.68
N VAL A 388 -26.65 -7.76 -13.66
CA VAL A 388 -27.49 -7.16 -12.61
C VAL A 388 -26.61 -6.18 -11.82
N VAL A 389 -27.09 -4.95 -11.69
CA VAL A 389 -26.45 -3.85 -10.95
C VAL A 389 -26.99 -3.81 -9.53
N ASP A 390 -26.08 -3.98 -8.56
CA ASP A 390 -26.16 -3.43 -7.20
C ASP A 390 -24.74 -2.91 -6.90
N GLY A 391 -24.30 -1.68 -7.19
CA GLY A 391 -24.76 -0.32 -6.88
C GLY A 391 -23.49 0.40 -6.34
N VAL A 392 -22.98 1.55 -6.81
CA VAL A 392 -23.58 2.77 -7.37
C VAL A 392 -22.75 3.29 -8.55
N CYS A 393 -23.48 3.67 -9.60
CA CYS A 393 -23.02 4.35 -10.81
C CYS A 393 -23.07 5.88 -10.59
N VAL A 394 -22.03 6.60 -11.01
CA VAL A 394 -22.16 7.99 -11.46
C VAL A 394 -21.81 8.02 -12.94
N ARG A 395 -22.81 8.37 -13.76
CA ARG A 395 -22.76 8.42 -15.22
C ARG A 395 -21.77 9.47 -15.74
N GLY A 396 -21.19 9.16 -16.89
CA GLY A 396 -20.73 10.12 -17.90
C GLY A 396 -20.30 9.39 -19.18
N GLY A 397 -21.17 9.33 -20.22
CA GLY A 397 -20.83 8.80 -21.56
C GLY A 397 -19.76 9.65 -22.26
N VAL A 398 -19.13 9.24 -23.38
CA VAL A 398 -19.68 8.63 -24.61
C VAL A 398 -18.56 7.89 -25.39
N GLY A 399 -18.82 6.70 -25.95
CA GLY A 399 -18.36 6.32 -27.31
C GLY A 399 -17.35 5.17 -27.56
N ARG A 400 -17.90 3.95 -27.78
CA ARG A 400 -17.58 2.87 -28.79
C ARG A 400 -16.26 2.02 -28.77
N ALA A 401 -16.41 0.79 -28.24
CA ALA A 401 -16.11 -0.60 -28.76
C ALA A 401 -14.69 -1.06 -29.20
N PRO A 402 -14.37 -2.40 -29.23
CA PRO A 402 -14.83 -3.53 -28.40
C PRO A 402 -13.68 -4.35 -27.75
N GLY A 403 -13.95 -4.97 -26.59
CA GLY A 403 -13.06 -5.95 -25.94
C GLY A 403 -13.17 -5.93 -24.42
N ASP A 404 -14.40 -5.98 -23.89
CA ASP A 404 -14.66 -5.80 -22.46
C ASP A 404 -14.50 -7.14 -21.73
N CYS A 405 -13.38 -7.30 -21.03
CA CYS A 405 -13.26 -8.29 -19.98
C CYS A 405 -13.70 -7.64 -18.67
N CYS A 406 -14.77 -8.16 -18.07
CA CYS A 406 -15.31 -7.70 -16.81
C CYS A 406 -14.29 -7.97 -15.69
N ILE A 407 -13.64 -6.93 -15.16
CA ILE A 407 -12.78 -7.04 -13.98
C ILE A 407 -13.61 -6.60 -12.77
N ALA A 408 -13.86 -7.54 -11.85
CA ALA A 408 -14.63 -7.29 -10.65
C ALA A 408 -13.69 -6.90 -9.48
N ALA A 409 -14.10 -5.85 -8.77
CA ALA A 409 -13.66 -5.41 -7.43
C ALA A 409 -12.16 -5.14 -7.19
N MET A 410 -11.90 -3.92 -6.70
CA MET A 410 -10.59 -3.45 -6.23
C MET A 410 -10.49 -3.73 -4.72
N GLU A 411 -9.65 -4.68 -4.30
CA GLU A 411 -9.19 -4.78 -2.91
C GLU A 411 -7.71 -4.39 -2.84
N PRO A 412 -7.43 -3.18 -2.36
CA PRO A 412 -6.06 -2.81 -2.01
C PRO A 412 -5.65 -3.60 -0.76
N VAL A 413 -4.91 -4.69 -0.95
CA VAL A 413 -4.40 -5.52 0.14
C VAL A 413 -2.98 -5.05 0.46
N TRP A 414 -2.80 -4.14 1.42
CA TRP A 414 -1.47 -3.59 1.70
C TRP A 414 -0.79 -4.32 2.85
N CYS A 415 0.53 -4.42 2.80
CA CYS A 415 1.35 -5.07 3.82
C CYS A 415 1.26 -4.33 5.16
N CYS A 416 0.55 -4.95 6.11
CA CYS A 416 0.77 -4.86 7.56
C CYS A 416 0.23 -6.15 8.21
N VAL A 417 0.52 -7.32 7.64
CA VAL A 417 0.26 -8.61 8.30
C VAL A 417 1.56 -9.17 8.84
N ALA A 418 2.09 -8.51 9.85
CA ALA A 418 3.04 -9.10 10.76
C ALA A 418 2.59 -8.72 12.17
N LEU A 419 1.54 -9.37 12.67
CA LEU A 419 1.31 -9.60 14.12
C LEU A 419 0.04 -10.41 14.44
N LEU A 420 -0.96 -10.52 13.55
CA LEU A 420 -2.26 -11.11 13.95
C LEU A 420 -2.51 -12.58 13.57
N GLN A 421 -1.69 -13.23 12.73
CA GLN A 421 -2.04 -14.56 12.21
C GLN A 421 -1.49 -15.79 12.96
N ARG A 422 -0.73 -15.65 14.07
CA ARG A 422 -0.14 -16.83 14.75
C ARG A 422 -0.05 -16.75 16.28
N CYS A 423 -1.15 -16.50 16.97
CA CYS A 423 -1.24 -16.77 18.42
C CYS A 423 -2.56 -17.46 18.79
N VAL A 424 -2.87 -18.56 18.10
CA VAL A 424 -3.58 -19.68 18.73
C VAL A 424 -2.63 -20.88 18.57
N PHE A 425 -2.18 -21.42 19.70
CA PHE A 425 -1.14 -22.45 19.86
C PHE A 425 0.32 -21.96 19.91
N GLY A 426 0.77 -21.68 21.15
CA GLY A 426 1.90 -22.41 21.75
C GLY A 426 3.33 -22.03 21.36
N ASN A 427 4.01 -21.44 22.34
CA ASN A 427 5.45 -21.44 22.62
C ASN A 427 6.37 -20.43 21.91
N ARG A 428 6.89 -19.52 22.76
CA ARG A 428 8.13 -18.70 22.74
C ARG A 428 8.76 -18.39 21.39
N ILE A 429 8.82 -17.10 21.05
CA ILE A 429 9.73 -16.55 20.02
C ILE A 429 10.26 -15.19 20.48
N GLU A 430 11.54 -14.95 20.22
CA GLU A 430 12.32 -13.73 20.46
C GLU A 430 11.68 -12.50 19.79
N SER A 431 11.84 -11.33 20.42
CA SER A 431 11.26 -10.06 19.99
C SER A 431 11.77 -9.61 18.61
N PRO A 432 10.92 -9.53 17.57
CA PRO A 432 11.25 -8.76 16.38
C PRO A 432 11.16 -7.27 16.74
N ARG A 433 12.17 -6.47 16.35
CA ARG A 433 12.07 -5.01 16.42
C ARG A 433 10.90 -4.56 15.52
N PRO A 434 10.08 -3.57 15.91
CA PRO A 434 9.01 -3.06 15.06
C PRO A 434 9.61 -2.54 13.73
N THR A 435 9.22 -3.11 12.59
CA THR A 435 9.66 -2.66 11.26
C THR A 435 8.88 -1.42 10.82
N ALA A 436 9.57 -0.59 10.03
CA ALA A 436 9.30 0.82 9.78
C ALA A 436 8.47 1.04 8.51
N ASP A 437 7.23 0.56 8.46
CA ASP A 437 6.49 0.53 7.18
C ASP A 437 5.30 1.48 7.13
N PHE A 438 5.42 2.48 6.27
CA PHE A 438 4.36 3.40 5.87
C PHE A 438 3.37 2.66 4.97
N SER A 439 2.08 2.72 5.27
CA SER A 439 1.05 2.02 4.49
C SER A 439 -0.26 2.78 4.55
N ILE A 440 -1.07 2.69 3.48
CA ILE A 440 -2.43 3.21 3.47
C ILE A 440 -3.40 2.16 2.95
N HIS A 441 -4.51 1.96 3.65
CA HIS A 441 -5.45 0.86 3.44
C HIS A 441 -6.85 1.41 3.20
N ARG A 442 -7.61 0.80 2.27
CA ARG A 442 -9.01 1.16 2.00
C ARG A 442 -9.91 0.02 2.47
N ILE A 443 -10.82 0.31 3.40
CA ILE A 443 -11.69 -0.67 4.04
C ILE A 443 -13.15 -0.26 3.82
N LEU A 444 -14.01 -1.20 3.40
CA LEU A 444 -15.44 -0.95 3.25
C LEU A 444 -16.15 -1.24 4.57
N ALA A 445 -16.71 -0.21 5.22
CA ALA A 445 -17.40 -0.36 6.49
C ALA A 445 -18.93 -0.17 6.34
N PRO A 446 -19.76 -0.92 7.09
CA PRO A 446 -21.21 -0.75 7.06
C PRO A 446 -21.65 0.56 7.73
N VAL A 447 -22.70 1.18 7.18
CA VAL A 447 -23.39 2.32 7.77
C VAL A 447 -24.55 1.80 8.63
N GLY A 448 -24.27 1.24 9.82
CA GLY A 448 -25.30 0.92 10.83
C GLY A 448 -25.01 -0.28 11.73
N GLY A 449 -25.37 -0.14 13.03
CA GLY A 449 -25.55 -1.21 14.04
C GLY A 449 -24.32 -1.74 14.72
#